data_AF-A0A0F8XD88-F1
#
_entry.id   AF-A0A0F8XD88-F1
#
_cell.length_a   1.000
_cell.length_b   1.000
_cell.length_c   1.000
_cell.angle_alpha   90.00
_cell.angle_beta   90.00
_cell.angle_gamma   90.00
#
_symmetry.space_group_name_H-M   'P 1'
#
loop_
_entity.id
_entity.type
_entity.pdbx_description
1 polymer ?
#
loop_
_entity_poly.entity_id
_entity_poly.type
_entity_poly.pdbx_seq_one_letter_code
_entity_poly.pdbx_strand_id
1 'polypeptide(L)' 'MTGPVLTQHLAWCAAEDVGNRSMRRGGRASWSVDDYNAAVREYNRLWFPDAEPTP' A
#
# COMPACT_ATOMS: atom_id res chain seq x y z
N MET A 1 -1.30 -22.21 -16.60
CA MET A 1 -0.43 -21.04 -16.40
C MET A 1 -0.39 -20.76 -14.91
N THR A 2 0.75 -20.92 -14.26
CA THR A 2 0.92 -20.45 -12.87
C THR A 2 1.55 -19.07 -12.98
N GLY A 3 0.72 -18.03 -12.81
CA GLY A 3 1.21 -16.66 -12.75
C GLY A 3 2.08 -16.42 -11.52
N PRO A 4 2.76 -15.26 -11.43
CA PRO A 4 3.50 -14.90 -10.23
C PRO A 4 2.57 -14.93 -9.01
N VAL A 5 3.01 -15.56 -7.93
CA VAL A 5 2.28 -15.62 -6.67
C VAL A 5 2.57 -14.34 -5.90
N LEU A 6 1.53 -13.56 -5.61
CA LEU A 6 1.65 -12.43 -4.70
C LEU A 6 1.92 -12.98 -3.29
N THR A 7 3.02 -12.54 -2.67
CA THR A 7 3.33 -12.85 -1.28
C THR A 7 3.03 -11.65 -0.39
N GLN A 8 2.84 -11.91 0.91
CA GLN A 8 2.57 -10.84 1.88
C GLN A 8 3.67 -9.78 1.86
N HIS A 9 4.92 -10.24 1.76
CA HIS A 9 6.09 -9.37 1.69
C HIS A 9 6.06 -8.47 0.44
N LEU A 10 5.67 -9.01 -0.72
CA LEU A 10 5.52 -8.22 -1.94
C LEU A 10 4.39 -7.19 -1.82
N ALA A 11 3.26 -7.55 -1.21
CA ALA A 11 2.17 -6.60 -0.96
C ALA A 11 2.60 -5.48 0.00
N TRP A 12 3.37 -5.81 1.03
CA TRP A 12 3.93 -4.84 1.98
C TRP A 12 4.89 -3.86 1.30
N CYS A 13 5.85 -4.36 0.52
CA CYS A 13 6.79 -3.50 -0.21
C CYS A 13 6.06 -2.57 -1.20
N ALA A 14 5.05 -3.08 -1.93
CA ALA A 14 4.25 -2.26 -2.83
C ALA A 14 3.48 -1.15 -2.08
N ALA A 15 2.95 -1.44 -0.89
CA ALA A 15 2.30 -0.46 -0.04
C ALA A 15 3.27 0.62 0.45
N GLU A 16 4.47 0.25 0.89
CA GLU A 16 5.52 1.21 1.27
C GLU A 16 5.90 2.13 0.12
N ASP A 17 5.99 1.62 -1.11
CA ASP A 17 6.26 2.43 -2.30
C ASP A 17 5.16 3.46 -2.57
N VAL A 18 3.89 3.10 -2.37
CA VAL A 18 2.77 4.03 -2.50
C VAL A 18 2.81 5.12 -1.43
N GLY A 19 3.04 4.76 -0.17
CA GLY A 19 3.20 5.73 0.92
C GLY A 19 4.37 6.67 0.69
N ASN A 20 5.52 6.14 0.28
CA ASN A 20 6.70 6.92 -0.08
C ASN A 20 6.43 7.87 -1.26
N ARG A 21 5.68 7.43 -2.27
CA ARG A 21 5.29 8.28 -3.40
C ARG A 21 4.35 9.41 -2.96
N SER A 22 3.37 9.11 -2.10
CA SER A 22 2.47 10.11 -1.52
C SER A 22 3.24 11.17 -0.72
N MET A 23 4.13 10.71 0.17
CA MET A 23 5.00 11.57 0.98
C MET A 23 5.82 12.53 0.09
N ARG A 24 6.52 11.97 -0.93
CA ARG A 24 7.36 12.76 -1.85
C ARG A 24 6.53 13.73 -2.69
N ARG A 25 5.33 13.35 -3.14
CA ARG A 25 4.41 14.24 -3.87
C ARG A 25 3.98 15.43 -3.00
N GLY A 26 3.86 15.22 -1.69
CA GLY A 26 3.61 16.28 -0.72
C GLY A 26 4.85 17.11 -0.34
N GLY A 27 6.03 16.85 -0.91
CA GLY A 27 7.27 17.57 -0.60
C GLY A 27 7.83 17.30 0.80
N ARG A 28 7.42 16.19 1.44
CA ARG A 28 7.79 15.86 2.81
C ARG A 28 8.91 14.82 2.86
N ALA A 29 9.67 14.83 3.95
CA ALA A 29 10.72 13.85 4.24
C ALA A 29 10.27 12.76 5.24
N SER A 30 9.08 12.92 5.83
CA SER A 30 8.47 11.97 6.75
C SER A 30 7.00 11.74 6.41
N TRP A 31 6.51 10.54 6.70
CA TRP A 31 5.13 10.15 6.45
C TRP A 31 4.16 10.92 7.34
N SER A 32 3.03 11.34 6.76
CA SER A 32 1.85 11.73 7.51
C SER A 32 0.90 10.54 7.64
N VAL A 33 -0.17 10.75 8.39
CA VAL A 33 -1.30 9.82 8.46
C VAL A 33 -1.89 9.53 7.08
N ASP A 34 -1.94 10.53 6.18
CA ASP A 34 -2.48 10.32 4.83
C ASP A 34 -1.61 9.40 3.97
N ASP A 35 -0.29 9.47 4.11
CA ASP A 35 0.63 8.56 3.40
C ASP A 35 0.51 7.14 3.93
N TYR A 36 0.38 7.00 5.25
CA TYR A 36 0.11 5.72 5.89
C TYR A 36 -1.21 5.13 5.40
N ASN A 37 -2.28 5.93 5.34
CA ASN A 37 -3.58 5.50 4.83
C ASN A 37 -3.51 5.09 3.36
N ALA A 38 -2.70 5.79 2.54
CA ALA A 38 -2.46 5.39 1.15
C ALA A 38 -1.74 4.04 1.04
N ALA A 39 -0.74 3.80 1.89
CA ALA A 39 -0.04 2.51 1.97
C ALA A 39 -0.99 1.39 2.42
N VAL A 40 -1.76 1.59 3.49
CA VAL A 40 -2.73 0.60 4.01
C VAL A 40 -3.78 0.27 2.95
N ARG A 41 -4.28 1.26 2.22
CA ARG A 41 -5.25 1.04 1.14
C ARG A 41 -4.66 0.14 0.05
N GLU A 42 -3.41 0.36 -0.33
CA GLU A 42 -2.75 -0.48 -1.34
C GLU A 42 -2.48 -1.89 -0.82
N TYR A 43 -2.01 -2.02 0.41
CA TYR A 43 -1.80 -3.33 1.04
C TYR A 43 -3.11 -4.14 1.09
N ASN A 44 -4.20 -3.53 1.55
CA ASN A 44 -5.50 -4.19 1.62
C ASN A 44 -6.01 -4.57 0.22
N ARG A 45 -5.87 -3.70 -0.78
CA ARG A 45 -6.22 -4.00 -2.17
C ARG A 45 -5.50 -5.24 -2.70
N LEU A 46 -4.23 -5.41 -2.34
CA LEU A 46 -3.38 -6.50 -2.82
C LEU A 46 -3.57 -7.80 -2.03
N TRP A 47 -3.62 -7.72 -0.70
CA TRP A 47 -3.58 -8.89 0.19
C TRP A 47 -4.97 -9.35 0.65
N PHE A 48 -5.96 -8.46 0.62
CA PHE A 48 -7.35 -8.73 1.01
C PHE A 48 -8.35 -8.15 -0.01
N PRO A 49 -8.31 -8.60 -1.27
CA PRO A 49 -9.10 -7.98 -2.35
C PRO A 49 -10.62 -8.03 -2.13
N ASP A 50 -11.11 -8.98 -1.32
CA ASP A 50 -12.53 -9.17 -1.01
C ASP A 50 -12.94 -8.60 0.36
N ALA A 51 -12.03 -7.93 1.07
CA ALA A 51 -12.39 -7.28 2.33
C ALA A 51 -13.26 -6.04 2.03
N GLU A 52 -14.45 -6.02 2.62
CA GLU A 52 -15.32 -4.84 2.64
C GLU A 52 -14.51 -3.60 3.08
N PRO A 53 -14.64 -2.45 2.39
CA PRO A 53 -13.91 -1.25 2.78
C PRO A 53 -14.31 -0.86 4.21
N THR A 54 -13.37 -0.94 5.14
CA THR A 54 -13.59 -0.44 6.50
C THR A 54 -13.85 1.07 6.45
N PRO A 55 -14.92 1.55 7.13
CA PRO A 55 -15.34 2.95 7.11
C PRO A 55 -14.31 3.91 7.69
#